data_AF-A0A8J7Q233-F1
#
_entry.id   AF-A0A8J7Q233-F1
#
_cell.length_a   1.000
_cell.length_b   1.000
_cell.length_c   1.000
_cell.angle_alpha   90.00
_cell.angle_beta   90.00
_cell.angle_gamma   90.00
#
_symmetry.space_group_name_H-M   'P 1'
#
loop_
_entity.id
_entity.type
_entity.pdbx_description
1 polymer ?
#
loop_
_entity_poly.entity_id
_entity_poly.type
_entity_poly.pdbx_seq_one_letter_code
_entity_poly.pdbx_strand_id
1 'polypeptide(L)'
;IELIPEAITRARNYLDAGADCVYPIFLRDEEAIGEFVTAVAPAPVNVSFMPDGQSIERLAELGVARISLGGGLWRLTQSWLTGRLDAIKAGQSPY
;
A
#
# COMPACT_ATOMS: atom_id res chain seq x y z
N ILE A 1 -15.08 1.50 -6.99
CA ILE A 1 -15.11 2.26 -8.26
C ILE A 1 -15.80 3.61 -8.10
N GLU A 2 -16.96 3.70 -7.43
CA GLU A 2 -17.73 4.97 -7.29
C GLU A 2 -16.94 6.16 -6.66
N LEU A 3 -15.93 5.90 -5.82
CA LEU A 3 -15.12 6.94 -5.17
C LEU A 3 -13.87 7.37 -5.96
N ILE A 4 -13.53 6.70 -7.07
CA ILE A 4 -12.32 6.99 -7.84
C ILE A 4 -12.30 8.40 -8.44
N PRO A 5 -13.41 8.91 -9.04
CA PRO A 5 -13.42 10.27 -9.58
C PRO A 5 -13.15 11.36 -8.53
N GLU A 6 -13.69 11.20 -7.32
CA GLU A 6 -13.45 12.11 -6.20
C GLU A 6 -11.99 12.02 -5.72
N ALA A 7 -11.43 10.80 -5.63
CA ALA A 7 -10.04 10.61 -5.26
C ALA A 7 -9.08 11.25 -6.27
N ILE A 8 -9.36 11.15 -7.57
CA ILE A 8 -8.58 11.79 -8.64
C ILE A 8 -8.67 13.31 -8.54
N THR A 9 -9.87 13.86 -8.29
CA THR A 9 -10.05 15.31 -8.10
C THR A 9 -9.18 15.83 -6.97
N ARG A 10 -9.17 15.13 -5.83
CA ARG A 10 -8.31 15.48 -4.70
C ARG A 10 -6.83 15.35 -5.03
N ALA A 11 -6.44 14.27 -5.70
CA ALA A 11 -5.06 14.05 -6.11
C ALA A 11 -4.53 15.20 -6.98
N ARG A 12 -5.30 15.64 -7.97
CA ARG A 12 -4.95 16.79 -8.81
C ARG A 12 -4.82 18.07 -8.00
N ASN A 13 -5.75 18.35 -7.10
CA ASN A 13 -5.65 19.52 -6.22
C ASN A 13 -4.40 19.48 -5.32
N TYR A 14 -3.99 18.30 -4.85
CA TYR A 14 -2.76 18.16 -4.06
C TYR A 14 -1.50 18.38 -4.92
N LEU A 15 -1.50 17.88 -6.16
CA LEU A 15 -0.42 18.09 -7.11
C LEU A 15 -0.31 19.57 -7.51
N ASP A 16 -1.43 20.25 -7.78
CA ASP A 16 -1.49 21.68 -8.07
C ASP A 16 -1.00 22.53 -6.89
N ALA A 17 -1.21 22.04 -5.66
CA ALA A 17 -0.68 22.65 -4.44
C ALA A 17 0.83 22.36 -4.20
N GLY A 18 1.46 21.58 -5.07
CA GLY A 18 2.91 21.31 -5.04
C GLY A 18 3.31 19.96 -4.42
N ALA A 19 2.39 19.01 -4.25
CA ALA A 19 2.77 17.66 -3.84
C ALA A 19 3.56 16.95 -4.95
N ASP A 20 4.66 16.29 -4.59
CA ASP A 20 5.49 15.54 -5.55
C ASP A 20 4.93 14.14 -5.87
N CYS A 21 4.00 13.64 -5.06
CA CYS A 21 3.45 12.29 -5.16
C CYS A 21 2.09 12.22 -4.46
N VAL A 22 1.18 11.40 -5.00
CA VAL A 22 -0.14 11.14 -4.42
C VAL A 22 -0.26 9.70 -3.93
N TYR A 23 -1.05 9.51 -2.88
CA TYR A 23 -1.20 8.22 -2.23
C TYR A 23 -2.68 7.92 -1.94
N PRO A 24 -3.40 7.22 -2.84
CA PRO A 24 -4.75 6.74 -2.58
C PRO A 24 -4.71 5.54 -1.61
N ILE A 25 -4.61 5.84 -0.31
CA ILE A 25 -4.52 4.83 0.75
C ILE A 25 -5.72 3.88 0.66
N PHE A 26 -5.46 2.57 0.73
CA PHE A 26 -6.44 1.49 0.61
C PHE A 26 -7.10 1.31 -0.77
N LEU A 27 -6.62 1.96 -1.82
CA LEU A 27 -6.94 1.56 -3.18
C LEU A 27 -6.27 0.20 -3.49
N ARG A 28 -7.09 -0.83 -3.77
CA ARG A 28 -6.62 -2.23 -3.93
C ARG A 28 -7.02 -2.88 -5.25
N ASP A 29 -8.08 -2.37 -5.86
CA ASP A 29 -8.60 -2.93 -7.10
C ASP A 29 -7.65 -2.61 -8.25
N GLU A 30 -7.28 -3.62 -9.03
CA GLU A 30 -6.24 -3.49 -10.05
C GLU A 30 -6.61 -2.48 -11.13
N GLU A 31 -7.84 -2.57 -11.63
CA GLU A 31 -8.36 -1.68 -12.66
C GLU A 31 -8.40 -0.24 -12.14
N ALA A 32 -8.89 -0.05 -10.91
CA ALA A 32 -8.94 1.25 -10.28
C ALA A 32 -7.55 1.84 -9.99
N ILE A 33 -6.54 1.01 -9.67
CA ILE A 33 -5.14 1.46 -9.54
C ILE A 33 -4.63 1.97 -10.90
N GLY A 34 -4.83 1.19 -11.97
CA GLY A 34 -4.43 1.59 -13.32
C GLY A 34 -5.13 2.86 -13.81
N GLU A 35 -6.44 2.97 -13.55
CA GLU A 35 -7.23 4.18 -13.84
C GLU A 35 -6.67 5.39 -13.09
N PHE A 36 -6.41 5.25 -11.79
CA PHE A 36 -5.90 6.33 -10.97
C PHE A 36 -4.50 6.78 -11.42
N VAL A 37 -3.59 5.84 -11.69
CA VAL A 37 -2.24 6.14 -12.20
C VAL A 37 -2.32 6.89 -13.52
N THR A 38 -3.15 6.41 -14.45
CA THR A 38 -3.34 7.05 -15.75
C THR A 38 -3.90 8.46 -15.61
N ALA A 39 -4.87 8.66 -14.71
CA ALA A 39 -5.55 9.93 -14.54
C ALA A 39 -4.70 11.05 -13.94
N VAL A 40 -3.63 10.71 -13.21
CA VAL A 40 -2.71 11.67 -12.58
C VAL A 40 -1.33 11.71 -13.24
N ALA A 41 -1.09 10.91 -14.28
CA ALA A 41 0.15 10.93 -15.02
C ALA A 41 0.47 12.36 -15.53
N PRO A 42 1.75 12.78 -15.51
CA PRO A 42 2.96 12.00 -15.20
C PRO A 42 3.32 11.96 -13.70
N ALA A 43 2.43 12.37 -12.80
CA ALA A 43 2.75 12.44 -11.38
C ALA A 43 2.95 11.05 -10.74
N PRO A 44 3.95 10.87 -9.85
CA PRO A 44 4.17 9.62 -9.13
C PRO A 44 2.99 9.21 -8.23
N VAL A 45 2.60 7.93 -8.30
CA VAL A 45 1.60 7.33 -7.40
C VAL A 45 2.25 6.34 -6.44
N ASN A 46 1.92 6.48 -5.16
CA ASN A 46 2.24 5.53 -4.11
C ASN A 46 1.05 4.63 -3.80
N VAL A 47 1.27 3.33 -3.56
CA VAL A 47 0.23 2.40 -3.10
C VAL A 47 0.71 1.58 -1.90
N SER A 48 -0.23 0.98 -1.16
CA SER A 48 0.11 0.03 -0.10
C SER A 48 0.32 -1.36 -0.68
N PHE A 49 1.38 -2.05 -0.28
CA PHE A 49 1.47 -3.49 -0.52
C PHE A 49 0.53 -4.24 0.43
N MET A 50 -0.38 -5.04 -0.14
CA MET A 50 -1.42 -5.73 0.61
C MET A 50 -1.22 -7.25 0.53
N PRO A 51 -1.44 -8.01 1.63
CA PRO A 51 -1.28 -9.47 1.64
C PRO A 51 -2.07 -10.21 0.55
N ASP A 52 -3.27 -9.71 0.23
CA ASP A 52 -4.17 -10.27 -0.80
C ASP A 52 -4.26 -9.35 -2.03
N GLY A 53 -3.24 -8.54 -2.27
CA GLY A 53 -3.17 -7.58 -3.38
C GLY A 53 -2.34 -8.07 -4.57
N GLN A 54 -2.10 -7.18 -5.53
CA GLN A 54 -1.24 -7.43 -6.68
C GLN A 54 0.22 -7.59 -6.24
N SER A 55 1.00 -8.34 -7.03
CA SER A 55 2.44 -8.47 -6.82
C SER A 55 3.17 -7.13 -7.03
N ILE A 56 4.39 -7.01 -6.51
CA ILE A 56 5.21 -5.79 -6.70
C ILE A 56 5.44 -5.53 -8.19
N GLU A 57 5.72 -6.58 -8.95
CA GLU A 57 5.93 -6.52 -10.39
C GLU A 57 4.67 -6.02 -11.09
N ARG A 58 3.50 -6.57 -10.73
CA ARG A 58 2.25 -6.15 -11.32
C ARG A 58 1.91 -4.69 -10.99
N LEU A 59 2.15 -4.23 -9.77
CA LEU A 59 1.98 -2.84 -9.40
C LEU A 59 2.91 -1.92 -10.21
N ALA A 60 4.16 -2.33 -10.43
CA ALA A 60 5.10 -1.58 -11.25
C ALA A 60 4.66 -1.51 -12.73
N GLU A 61 4.14 -2.60 -13.29
CA GLU A 61 3.56 -2.63 -14.65
C GLU A 61 2.37 -1.68 -14.82
N LEU A 62 1.59 -1.46 -13.76
CA LEU A 62 0.48 -0.49 -13.73
C LEU A 62 0.97 0.97 -13.64
N GLY A 63 2.28 1.20 -13.54
CA GLY A 63 2.88 2.53 -13.44
C GLY A 63 2.97 3.09 -12.02
N VAL A 64 2.77 2.26 -10.99
CA VAL A 64 3.00 2.67 -9.60
C VAL A 64 4.48 3.00 -9.40
N ALA A 65 4.76 4.19 -8.88
CA ALA A 65 6.12 4.69 -8.67
C ALA A 65 6.68 4.33 -7.29
N ARG A 66 5.82 4.13 -6.28
CA ARG A 66 6.23 3.78 -4.92
C ARG A 66 5.29 2.77 -4.29
N ILE A 67 5.86 1.80 -3.57
CA ILE A 67 5.09 0.77 -2.86
C ILE A 67 5.45 0.85 -1.38
N SER A 68 4.46 1.13 -0.54
CA SER A 68 4.59 1.27 0.91
C SER A 68 4.14 0.00 1.64
N LEU A 69 4.91 -0.47 2.61
CA LEU A 69 4.56 -1.65 3.42
C LEU A 69 3.74 -1.30 4.68
N GLY A 70 3.61 0.00 4.98
CA GLY A 70 2.90 0.50 6.16
C GLY A 70 3.38 -0.17 7.46
N GLY A 71 2.44 -0.39 8.39
CA GLY A 71 2.70 -1.12 9.63
C GLY A 71 2.65 -2.65 9.50
N GLY A 72 2.59 -3.20 8.28
CA GLY A 72 2.41 -4.63 8.05
C GLY A 72 3.54 -5.47 8.63
N LEU A 73 4.79 -5.15 8.26
CA LEU A 73 5.98 -5.86 8.76
C LEU A 73 6.09 -5.78 10.28
N TRP A 74 5.88 -4.60 10.87
CA TRP A 74 5.89 -4.43 12.32
C TRP A 74 4.89 -5.36 13.01
N ARG A 75 3.64 -5.41 12.54
CA ARG A 75 2.62 -6.30 13.10
C ARG A 75 2.97 -7.78 12.96
N LEU A 76 3.56 -8.17 11.83
CA LEU A 76 4.03 -9.55 11.63
C LEU A 76 5.13 -9.92 12.62
N THR A 77 6.12 -9.04 12.80
CA THR A 77 7.20 -9.23 13.78
C THR A 77 6.64 -9.30 15.21
N GLN A 78 5.72 -8.41 15.58
CA GLN A 78 5.09 -8.42 16.90
C GLN A 78 4.31 -9.72 17.16
N SER A 79 3.56 -10.21 16.18
CA SER A 79 2.82 -11.46 16.28
C SER A 79 3.76 -12.66 16.47
N TRP A 80 4.81 -12.74 15.63
CA TRP A 80 5.82 -13.77 15.74
C TRP A 80 6.51 -13.75 17.11
N LEU A 81 6.96 -12.57 17.55
CA LEU A 81 7.67 -12.41 18.83
C LEU A 81 6.77 -12.79 20.01
N THR A 82 5.52 -12.35 20.00
CA THR A 82 4.55 -12.70 21.05
C THR A 82 4.38 -14.22 21.16
N GLY A 83 4.21 -14.90 20.03
CA GLY A 83 4.12 -16.36 20.01
C GLY A 83 5.38 -17.07 20.50
N ARG A 84 6.57 -16.52 20.26
CA ARG A 84 7.83 -17.03 20.82
C ARG A 84 7.91 -16.85 22.33
N LEU A 85 7.48 -15.70 22.84
CA LEU A 85 7.44 -15.41 24.27
C LEU A 85 6.47 -16.33 25.01
N ASP A 86 5.32 -16.64 24.41
CA ASP A 86 4.36 -17.60 24.97
C ASP A 86 4.93 -19.03 25.05
N ALA A 87 5.69 -19.47 24.05
CA ALA A 87 6.38 -20.77 24.07
C ALA A 87 7.41 -20.84 25.21
N ILE A 88 8.23 -19.80 25.39
CA ILE A 88 9.20 -19.71 26.50
C ILE A 88 8.48 -19.77 27.84
N LYS A 89 7.38 -19.02 27.99
CA LYS A 89 6.56 -19.04 29.21
C LYS A 89 6.00 -20.43 29.52
N ALA A 90 5.73 -21.24 28.51
CA ALA A 90 5.30 -22.63 28.63
C ALA A 90 6.45 -23.65 28.81
N GLY A 91 7.71 -23.20 28.93
CA GLY A 91 8.88 -24.06 29.07
C GLY A 91 9.33 -24.74 27.78
N GLN A 92 8.85 -24.27 26.63
CA GLN A 92 9.18 -24.80 25.31
C GLN A 92 10.35 -24.01 24.69
N SER A 93 11.08 -24.65 23.76
CA SER A 93 12.08 -23.96 22.94
C SER A 93 11.42 -22.86 22.10
N PRO A 94 11.98 -21.64 22.03
CA PRO A 94 11.54 -20.61 21.09
C PRO A 94 12.04 -20.84 19.65
N TYR A 95 13.00 -21.75 19.45
CA TYR A 95 13.45 -22.22 18.14
C TYR A 95 12.55 -23.36 17.67
#